data_AF-A0A535PMG3-F1
#
_entry.id   AF-A0A535PMG3-F1
#
_cell.length_a   1.000
_cell.length_b   1.000
_cell.length_c   1.000
_cell.angle_alpha   90.00
_cell.angle_beta   90.00
_cell.angle_gamma   90.00
#
_symmetry.space_group_name_H-M   'P 1'
#
loop_
_entity.id
_entity.type
_entity.pdbx_description
1 polymer ?
#
loop_
_entity_poly.entity_id
_entity_poly.type
_entity_poly.pdbx_seq_one_letter_code
_entity_poly.pdbx_strand_id
1 'polypeptide(L)'
;MSVFNLRLESVQRKTGGRIHLTPKVPRSGSVTTLCGQTLAAGTFAAVDRDADCTNCLRRSRDPSRISGAFFAQEEGSQLLQLSLEQARARKPVTKGSTSPGKPIVRVLPPPKPSVPDRVGELVTAGFKPSGEGLWRSPAG
;
A
#
# COMPACT_ATOMS: atom_id res chain seq x y z
N MET A 1 -3.17 -15.41 13.34
CA MET A 1 -3.86 -14.17 13.75
C MET A 1 -4.04 -13.30 12.52
N SER A 2 -5.25 -13.25 11.94
CA SER A 2 -5.54 -12.46 10.75
C SER A 2 -6.13 -11.12 11.20
N VAL A 3 -5.39 -10.03 10.99
CA VAL A 3 -5.57 -8.75 11.73
C VAL A 3 -6.49 -7.76 11.01
N PHE A 4 -7.19 -8.17 9.95
CA PHE A 4 -8.09 -7.29 9.21
C PHE A 4 -9.38 -8.03 8.84
N ASN A 5 -10.42 -7.85 9.67
CA ASN A 5 -11.80 -8.21 9.32
C ASN A 5 -12.36 -7.20 8.31
N LEU A 6 -11.73 -7.06 7.14
CA LEU A 6 -12.26 -6.25 6.05
C LEU A 6 -13.39 -7.04 5.39
N ARG A 7 -14.62 -6.54 5.52
CA ARG A 7 -15.79 -7.14 4.86
C ARG A 7 -15.73 -6.78 3.38
N LEU A 8 -15.70 -7.80 2.53
CA LEU A 8 -15.85 -7.64 1.09
C LEU A 8 -17.31 -7.91 0.73
N GLU A 9 -17.82 -7.13 -0.20
CA GLU A 9 -19.19 -7.26 -0.70
C GLU A 9 -19.17 -7.90 -2.09
N SER A 10 -20.15 -8.78 -2.34
CA SER A 10 -20.32 -9.45 -3.61
C SER A 10 -21.22 -8.62 -4.53
N VAL A 11 -20.77 -8.41 -5.77
CA VAL A 11 -21.49 -7.69 -6.81
C VAL A 11 -21.64 -8.53 -8.07
N GLN A 12 -22.80 -8.43 -8.69
CA GLN A 12 -23.08 -9.05 -9.96
C GLN A 12 -23.65 -7.99 -10.92
N ARG A 13 -23.34 -8.12 -12.21
CA ARG A 13 -24.01 -7.34 -13.25
C ARG A 13 -25.48 -7.73 -13.32
N LYS A 14 -26.37 -6.75 -13.52
CA LYS A 14 -27.82 -7.00 -13.71
C LYS A 14 -28.12 -7.80 -14.97
N THR A 15 -27.24 -7.72 -15.97
CA THR A 15 -27.29 -8.54 -17.19
C THR A 15 -26.91 -10.01 -16.94
N GLY A 16 -26.63 -10.39 -15.69
CA GLY A 16 -26.08 -11.69 -15.33
C GLY A 16 -24.56 -11.76 -15.53
N GLY A 17 -24.00 -12.93 -15.28
CA GLY A 17 -22.57 -13.20 -15.38
C GLY A 17 -21.93 -13.59 -14.04
N ARG A 18 -20.61 -13.49 -13.96
CA ARG A 18 -19.85 -13.88 -12.76
C ARG A 18 -20.07 -12.91 -11.62
N ILE A 19 -20.00 -13.43 -10.40
CA ILE A 19 -20.03 -12.63 -9.17
C ILE A 19 -18.60 -12.19 -8.85
N HIS A 20 -18.43 -10.89 -8.61
CA HIS A 20 -17.15 -10.25 -8.30
C HIS A 20 -17.15 -9.71 -6.87
N LEU A 21 -15.97 -9.57 -6.28
CA LEU A 21 -15.82 -8.93 -4.97
C LEU A 21 -15.45 -7.46 -5.15
N THR A 22 -16.02 -6.62 -4.32
CA THR A 22 -15.65 -5.21 -4.14
C THR A 22 -15.43 -4.94 -2.66
N PRO A 23 -14.54 -4.01 -2.31
CA PRO A 23 -14.43 -3.47 -0.96
C PRO A 23 -15.79 -3.06 -0.35
N LYS A 24 -16.56 -2.31 -1.13
CA LYS A 24 -17.90 -1.84 -0.76
C LYS A 24 -18.72 -1.54 -2.01
N VAL A 25 -20.04 -1.68 -1.91
CA VAL A 25 -20.97 -1.33 -2.98
C VAL A 25 -21.42 0.12 -2.77
N PRO A 26 -21.06 1.06 -3.65
CA PRO A 26 -21.49 2.44 -3.53
C PRO A 26 -23.00 2.55 -3.79
N ARG A 27 -23.69 3.42 -3.04
CA ARG A 27 -25.13 3.69 -3.23
C ARG A 27 -25.43 4.37 -4.57
N SER A 28 -24.47 5.11 -5.10
CA SER A 28 -24.51 5.76 -6.41
C SER A 28 -23.10 5.83 -6.99
N GLY A 29 -22.99 5.74 -8.33
CA GLY A 29 -21.71 5.77 -9.03
C GLY A 29 -21.24 4.39 -9.50
N SER A 30 -20.07 4.38 -10.15
CA SER A 30 -19.41 3.16 -10.60
C SER A 30 -18.70 2.44 -9.47
N VAL A 31 -18.61 1.11 -9.54
CA VAL A 31 -17.84 0.30 -8.58
C VAL A 31 -16.67 -0.39 -9.27
N THR A 32 -15.50 -0.40 -8.62
CA THR A 32 -14.29 -1.06 -9.15
C THR A 32 -14.00 -2.34 -8.39
N THR A 33 -14.31 -3.49 -8.99
CA THR A 33 -14.11 -4.80 -8.36
C THR A 33 -12.62 -5.10 -8.08
N LEU A 34 -12.35 -6.05 -7.17
CA LEU A 34 -11.00 -6.49 -6.82
C LEU A 34 -10.21 -7.01 -8.03
N CYS A 35 -10.86 -7.52 -9.07
CA CYS A 35 -10.19 -7.93 -10.30
C CYS A 35 -9.87 -6.77 -11.26
N GLY A 36 -10.18 -5.52 -10.89
CA GLY A 36 -9.91 -4.32 -11.69
C GLY A 36 -10.97 -4.00 -12.73
N GLN A 37 -12.16 -4.63 -12.66
CA GLN A 37 -13.27 -4.25 -13.54
C GLN A 37 -14.10 -3.13 -12.92
N THR A 38 -14.34 -2.09 -13.69
CA THR A 38 -15.26 -1.00 -13.34
C THR A 38 -16.66 -1.32 -13.89
N LEU A 39 -17.66 -1.35 -13.01
CA LEU A 39 -19.06 -1.52 -13.35
C LEU A 39 -19.74 -0.15 -13.27
N ALA A 40 -20.43 0.26 -14.34
CA ALA A 40 -21.09 1.55 -14.40
C ALA A 40 -22.29 1.62 -13.44
N ALA A 41 -22.64 2.83 -12.97
CA ALA A 41 -23.77 3.04 -12.07
C ALA A 41 -25.05 2.41 -12.63
N GLY A 42 -25.79 1.70 -11.78
CA GLY A 42 -27.06 1.06 -12.16
C GLY A 42 -26.94 -0.23 -12.97
N THR A 43 -25.74 -0.62 -13.44
CA THR A 43 -25.52 -1.87 -14.20
C THR A 43 -25.21 -3.09 -13.33
N PHE A 44 -25.05 -2.89 -12.02
CA PHE A 44 -24.73 -3.93 -11.05
C PHE A 44 -25.71 -3.91 -9.86
N ALA A 45 -25.71 -5.01 -9.11
CA ALA A 45 -26.44 -5.17 -7.85
C ALA A 45 -25.55 -5.89 -6.84
N ALA A 46 -25.70 -5.56 -5.56
CA ALA A 46 -25.14 -6.35 -4.47
C ALA A 46 -25.88 -7.69 -4.39
N VAL A 47 -25.15 -8.77 -4.13
CA VAL A 47 -25.70 -10.13 -4.05
C VAL A 47 -25.12 -10.83 -2.84
N ASP A 48 -25.95 -11.51 -2.05
CA ASP A 48 -25.50 -12.29 -0.87
C ASP A 48 -24.94 -13.68 -1.23
N ARG A 49 -24.39 -13.83 -2.44
CA ARG A 49 -23.79 -15.08 -2.93
C ARG A 49 -22.26 -14.97 -2.95
N ASP A 50 -21.60 -16.11 -2.81
CA ASP A 50 -20.15 -16.19 -2.91
C ASP A 50 -19.66 -15.75 -4.29
N ALA A 51 -18.44 -15.21 -4.34
CA ALA A 51 -17.87 -14.71 -5.57
C ALA A 51 -17.33 -15.84 -6.47
N ASP A 52 -17.79 -15.87 -7.71
CA ASP A 52 -17.37 -16.84 -8.73
C ASP A 52 -16.09 -16.42 -9.48
N CYS A 53 -15.69 -15.16 -9.38
CA CYS A 53 -14.51 -14.66 -10.07
C CYS A 53 -13.22 -15.17 -9.43
N THR A 54 -12.51 -16.06 -10.12
CA THR A 54 -11.21 -16.63 -9.69
C THR A 54 -10.16 -15.56 -9.34
N ASN A 55 -10.12 -14.45 -10.08
CA ASN A 55 -9.24 -13.33 -9.77
C ASN A 55 -9.62 -12.63 -8.47
N CYS A 56 -10.92 -12.48 -8.19
CA CYS A 56 -11.39 -11.89 -6.93
C CYS A 56 -11.10 -12.81 -5.75
N LEU A 57 -11.35 -14.12 -5.87
CA LEU A 57 -11.06 -15.12 -4.84
C LEU A 57 -9.57 -15.22 -4.49
N ARG A 58 -8.70 -15.09 -5.51
CA ARG A 58 -7.25 -15.07 -5.27
C ARG A 58 -6.83 -13.79 -4.56
N ARG A 59 -7.33 -12.64 -4.99
CA ARG A 59 -6.99 -11.32 -4.42
C ARG A 59 -7.60 -11.09 -3.04
N SER A 60 -8.70 -11.74 -2.70
CA SER A 60 -9.31 -11.66 -1.36
C SER A 60 -8.52 -12.39 -0.27
N ARG A 61 -7.50 -13.17 -0.64
CA ARG A 61 -6.57 -13.79 0.32
C ARG A 61 -5.33 -12.93 0.59
N ASP A 62 -5.10 -11.90 -0.23
CA ASP A 62 -3.92 -11.03 -0.15
C ASP A 62 -4.27 -9.69 0.52
N PRO A 63 -3.91 -9.45 1.80
CA PRO A 63 -4.30 -8.25 2.53
C PRO A 63 -3.80 -6.96 1.86
N SER A 64 -2.57 -6.96 1.31
CA SER A 64 -2.01 -5.78 0.62
C SER A 64 -2.83 -5.37 -0.61
N ARG A 65 -3.43 -6.33 -1.31
CA ARG A 65 -4.23 -6.06 -2.52
C ARG A 65 -5.63 -5.59 -2.18
N ILE A 66 -6.20 -6.11 -1.10
CA ILE A 66 -7.46 -5.62 -0.56
C ILE A 66 -7.29 -4.15 -0.19
N SER A 67 -6.29 -3.82 0.61
CA SER A 67 -5.99 -2.43 1.00
C SER A 67 -5.86 -1.53 -0.23
N GLY A 68 -5.07 -1.92 -1.24
CA GLY A 68 -4.91 -1.15 -2.49
C GLY A 68 -6.22 -0.91 -3.26
N ALA A 69 -7.16 -1.86 -3.23
CA ALA A 69 -8.45 -1.70 -3.90
C ALA A 69 -9.37 -0.72 -3.16
N PHE A 70 -9.34 -0.70 -1.82
CA PHE A 70 -10.02 0.34 -1.04
C PHE A 70 -9.44 1.73 -1.35
N PHE A 71 -8.12 1.83 -1.55
CA PHE A 71 -7.46 3.09 -1.93
C PHE A 71 -7.91 3.63 -3.31
N ALA A 72 -8.15 2.74 -4.26
CA ALA A 72 -8.55 3.12 -5.62
C ALA A 72 -10.02 3.59 -5.74
N GLN A 73 -10.86 3.33 -4.73
CA GLN A 73 -12.29 3.65 -4.73
C GLN A 73 -12.64 4.92 -3.92
N GLU A 74 -11.71 5.89 -3.77
CA GLU A 74 -11.88 7.10 -2.93
C GLU A 74 -12.04 6.85 -1.40
N GLU A 75 -12.09 5.59 -0.95
CA GLU A 75 -12.12 5.21 0.47
C GLU A 75 -10.71 5.06 1.09
N GLY A 76 -9.67 5.29 0.31
CA GLY A 76 -8.28 5.27 0.78
C GLY A 76 -7.98 6.26 1.90
N SER A 77 -8.62 7.42 1.86
CA SER A 77 -8.53 8.43 2.92
C SER A 77 -9.07 7.90 4.25
N GLN A 78 -10.14 7.10 4.24
CA GLN A 78 -10.72 6.49 5.45
C GLN A 78 -9.81 5.41 6.03
N LEU A 79 -9.17 4.57 5.19
CA LEU A 79 -8.17 3.62 5.67
C LEU A 79 -6.92 4.30 6.25
N LEU A 80 -6.45 5.40 5.64
CA LEU A 80 -5.38 6.22 6.19
C LEU A 80 -5.78 6.85 7.52
N GLN A 81 -7.01 7.37 7.63
CA GLN A 81 -7.52 7.96 8.85
C GLN A 81 -7.60 6.92 9.99
N LEU A 82 -8.13 5.73 9.72
CA LEU A 82 -8.16 4.62 10.68
C LEU A 82 -6.74 4.15 11.08
N SER A 83 -5.79 4.14 10.15
CA SER A 83 -4.38 3.82 10.42
C SER A 83 -3.70 4.88 11.29
N LEU A 84 -3.95 6.17 11.02
CA LEU A 84 -3.45 7.28 11.83
C LEU A 84 -4.08 7.30 13.23
N GLU A 85 -5.36 6.96 13.36
CA GLU A 85 -6.02 6.80 14.66
C GLU A 85 -5.41 5.66 15.46
N GLN A 86 -5.13 4.51 14.83
CA GLN A 86 -4.42 3.41 15.48
C GLN A 86 -2.98 3.79 15.87
N ALA A 87 -2.27 4.55 15.04
CA ALA A 87 -0.94 5.06 15.35
C ALA A 87 -0.96 6.07 16.51
N ARG A 88 -1.99 6.92 16.58
CA ARG A 88 -2.22 7.83 17.71
C ARG A 88 -2.58 7.10 19.00
N ALA A 89 -3.36 6.03 18.92
CA ALA A 89 -3.66 5.17 20.07
C ALA A 89 -2.44 4.37 20.56
N ARG A 90 -1.47 4.12 19.68
CA ARG A 90 -0.17 3.49 19.99
C ARG A 90 0.89 4.46 20.49
N LYS A 91 0.54 5.70 20.88
CA LYS A 91 1.50 6.62 21.52
C LYS A 91 2.09 5.92 22.76
N PRO A 92 3.39 5.54 22.77
CA PRO A 92 3.99 5.01 23.97
C PRO A 92 4.09 6.16 24.96
N VAL A 93 3.45 6.02 26.12
CA VAL A 93 3.80 6.82 27.29
C VAL A 93 5.22 6.42 27.66
N THR A 94 6.21 7.19 27.21
CA THR A 94 7.57 7.10 27.71
C THR A 94 7.58 7.63 29.15
N LYS A 95 7.18 6.78 30.10
CA LYS A 95 7.71 6.82 31.46
C LYS A 95 8.73 5.69 31.57
N GLY A 96 9.98 6.09 31.78
CA GLY A 96 11.12 5.19 31.82
C GLY A 96 10.98 4.11 32.88
N SER A 97 11.55 2.95 32.57
CA SER A 97 12.16 2.08 33.56
C SER A 97 13.32 1.33 32.90
N THR A 98 14.45 1.39 33.57
CA THR A 98 15.74 0.79 33.27
C THR A 98 15.76 -0.68 33.67
N SER A 99 16.26 -1.57 32.81
CA SER A 99 16.89 -2.86 33.18
C SER A 99 17.59 -3.51 31.96
N PRO A 100 18.57 -4.43 32.14
CA PRO A 100 19.86 -4.32 31.46
C PRO A 100 20.13 -5.36 30.37
N GLY A 101 21.06 -4.99 29.47
CA GLY A 101 22.09 -5.88 28.92
C GLY A 101 21.74 -6.71 27.68
N LYS A 102 21.89 -6.11 26.49
CA LYS A 102 22.29 -6.82 25.27
C LYS A 102 23.42 -6.02 24.60
N PRO A 103 24.48 -6.66 24.06
CA PRO A 103 25.59 -5.93 23.47
C PRO A 103 25.07 -5.17 22.24
N ILE A 104 25.15 -3.85 22.31
CA ILE A 104 24.83 -2.96 21.21
C ILE A 104 25.96 -3.10 20.20
N VAL A 105 25.72 -3.84 19.11
CA VAL A 105 26.49 -3.63 17.88
C VAL A 105 26.17 -2.19 17.45
N ARG A 106 27.09 -1.26 17.70
CA ARG A 106 27.05 0.08 17.12
C ARG A 106 27.24 -0.08 15.62
N VAL A 107 26.15 -0.32 14.90
CA VAL A 107 26.11 -0.02 13.47
C VAL A 107 26.17 1.50 13.40
N LEU A 108 27.35 2.02 13.10
CA LEU A 108 27.55 3.43 12.83
C LEU A 108 26.53 3.80 11.73
N PRO A 109 25.66 4.80 11.93
CA PRO A 109 24.76 5.24 10.88
C PRO A 109 25.60 5.58 9.63
N PRO A 110 25.22 5.12 8.43
CA PRO A 110 25.91 5.53 7.23
C PRO A 110 25.93 7.07 7.17
N PRO A 111 27.05 7.68 6.74
CA PRO A 111 27.15 9.13 6.66
C PRO A 111 26.00 9.66 5.80
N LYS A 112 25.34 10.71 6.28
CA LYS A 112 24.21 11.32 5.59
C LYS A 112 24.64 11.71 4.17
N PRO A 113 23.88 11.37 3.12
CA PRO A 113 24.20 11.81 1.78
C PRO A 113 24.23 13.34 1.74
N SER A 114 25.35 13.92 1.31
CA SER A 114 25.48 15.35 1.13
C SER A 114 24.53 15.79 0.03
N VAL A 115 23.51 16.57 0.39
CA VAL A 115 22.63 17.21 -0.59
C VAL A 115 23.45 18.34 -1.23
N PRO A 116 23.60 18.38 -2.56
CA PRO A 116 24.36 19.43 -3.23
C PRO A 116 23.65 20.78 -3.04
N ASP A 117 24.44 21.83 -2.77
CA ASP A 117 23.93 23.18 -2.50
C ASP A 117 23.32 23.86 -3.74
N ARG A 118 23.61 23.33 -4.95
CA ARG A 118 23.08 23.85 -6.22
C ARG A 118 22.66 22.72 -7.17
N VAL A 119 21.54 22.96 -7.87
CA VAL A 119 21.09 22.11 -8.97
C VAL A 119 22.10 22.25 -10.12
N GLY A 120 22.80 21.16 -10.45
CA GLY A 120 23.84 21.10 -11.49
C GLY A 120 25.20 20.59 -11.00
N GLU A 121 25.40 20.47 -9.69
CA GLU A 121 26.64 19.94 -9.12
C GLU A 121 26.49 18.42 -8.86
N LEU A 122 27.14 17.60 -9.69
CA LEU A 122 27.18 16.14 -9.48
C LEU A 122 28.21 15.81 -8.38
N VAL A 123 27.73 15.29 -7.25
CA VAL A 123 28.59 14.68 -6.23
C VAL A 123 29.03 13.32 -6.74
N THR A 124 30.29 13.21 -7.14
CA THR A 124 30.78 12.01 -7.86
C THR A 124 31.17 10.87 -6.95
N ALA A 125 31.08 11.00 -5.62
CA ALA A 125 31.18 9.90 -4.63
C ALA A 125 32.26 8.83 -4.92
N GLY A 126 33.43 9.24 -5.43
CA GLY A 126 34.56 8.36 -5.76
C GLY A 126 34.56 7.77 -7.18
N PHE A 127 33.58 8.09 -8.02
CA PHE A 127 33.56 7.75 -9.43
C PHE A 127 34.67 8.53 -10.19
N LYS A 128 35.39 7.82 -11.06
CA LYS A 128 36.47 8.40 -11.89
C LYS A 128 35.93 8.80 -13.27
N PRO A 129 36.33 9.96 -13.82
CA PRO A 129 35.89 10.36 -15.16
C PRO A 129 36.49 9.40 -16.21
N SER A 130 35.67 8.99 -17.18
CA SER A 130 36.03 8.07 -18.26
C SER A 130 35.44 8.57 -19.59
N GLY A 131 35.74 9.82 -19.94
CA GLY A 131 35.25 10.49 -21.14
C GLY A 131 34.21 11.57 -20.84
N GLU A 132 33.77 12.27 -21.88
CA GLU A 132 32.80 13.35 -21.75
C GLU A 132 31.43 12.80 -21.30
N GLY A 133 31.02 13.15 -20.09
CA GLY A 133 29.77 12.67 -19.48
C GLY A 133 29.80 11.24 -18.94
N LEU A 134 30.93 10.50 -19.05
CA LEU A 134 31.04 9.13 -18.55
C LEU A 134 31.82 9.07 -17.23
N TRP A 135 31.28 8.32 -16.27
CA TRP A 135 31.85 8.11 -14.95
C TRP A 135 31.94 6.61 -14.65
N ARG A 136 33.11 6.15 -14.18
CA ARG A 136 33.34 4.77 -13.74
C ARG A 136 33.23 4.65 -12.25
N SER A 137 32.59 3.59 -11.80
CA SER A 137 32.48 3.29 -10.37
C SER A 137 33.86 3.00 -9.74
N PRO A 138 34.02 3.14 -8.43
CA PRO A 138 35.28 2.80 -7.75
C PRO A 138 35.73 1.34 -7.93
N ALA A 139 34.79 0.43 -8.24
CA ALA A 139 35.04 -1.00 -8.39
C ALA A 139 35.57 -1.42 -9.78
N GLY A 140 35.69 -0.47 -10.73
CA GLY A 140 36.15 -0.74 -12.10
C GLY A 140 35.02 -0.73 -13.12
#